data_AF-A0A6F8XZ33-F1
#
_entry.id   AF-A0A6F8XZ33-F1
#
_cell.length_a   1.000
_cell.length_b   1.000
_cell.length_c   1.000
_cell.angle_alpha   90.00
_cell.angle_beta   90.00
_cell.angle_gamma   90.00
#
_symmetry.space_group_name_H-M   'P 1'
#
loop_
_entity.id
_entity.type
_entity.pdbx_description
1 polymer ?
#
loop_
_entity_poly.entity_id
_entity_poly.type
_entity_poly.pdbx_seq_one_letter_code
_entity_poly.pdbx_strand_id
1 'polypeptide(L)'
;MLWNTDRVGSLSYVSNQSLQGVMARLDPVHPSTITWLVLVLATLAIWVWRVRYADVRTGLALTGVVGCLISPVTWVHHLVWLLPALILLVDRALAARDRRLLAFAALAYVILTSRFVWMWEYGSSGVSGFLGSNMYVWVSLALLLFLPTPERTDGPPLTDWSSEEAERRRIVSA
;
A
#
# COMPACT_ATOMS: atom_id res chain seq x y z
N MET A 1 -8.84 10.08 -28.32
CA MET A 1 -7.53 10.42 -27.71
C MET A 1 -7.44 10.07 -26.22
N LEU A 2 -8.56 9.84 -25.50
CA LEU A 2 -8.57 9.45 -24.08
C LEU A 2 -8.17 7.98 -23.80
N TRP A 3 -8.04 7.15 -24.84
CA TRP A 3 -7.82 5.70 -24.76
C TRP A 3 -6.43 5.23 -25.21
N ASN A 4 -5.54 6.17 -25.52
CA ASN A 4 -4.19 5.83 -25.97
C ASN A 4 -3.22 5.83 -24.77
N THR A 5 -3.10 4.68 -24.11
CA THR A 5 -2.22 4.45 -22.95
C THR A 5 -0.74 4.46 -23.31
N ASP A 6 -0.38 4.45 -24.61
CA ASP A 6 1.01 4.42 -25.08
C ASP A 6 1.77 5.72 -24.76
N ARG A 7 1.09 6.79 -24.36
CA ARG A 7 1.73 8.06 -23.93
C ARG A 7 2.22 8.07 -22.49
N VAL A 8 1.75 7.17 -21.63
CA VAL A 8 2.05 7.20 -20.18
C VAL A 8 3.31 6.38 -19.83
N GLY A 9 4.00 5.84 -20.84
CA GLY A 9 5.09 4.88 -20.65
C GLY A 9 4.54 3.46 -20.54
N SER A 10 5.33 2.48 -20.97
CA SER A 10 4.94 1.07 -20.92
C SER A 10 4.50 0.68 -19.50
N LEU A 11 3.39 -0.05 -19.35
CA LEU A 11 2.94 -0.58 -18.06
C LEU A 11 4.00 -1.47 -17.39
N SER A 12 4.89 -2.07 -18.18
CA SER A 12 6.02 -2.87 -17.71
C SER A 12 7.20 -2.02 -17.22
N TYR A 13 7.20 -0.71 -17.48
CA TYR A 13 8.31 0.16 -17.12
C TYR A 13 8.57 0.13 -15.62
N VAL A 14 9.86 0.11 -15.26
CA VAL A 14 10.31 -0.23 -13.90
C VAL A 14 9.82 0.77 -12.84
N SER A 15 9.45 1.99 -13.23
CA SER A 15 8.90 2.97 -12.30
C SER A 15 7.44 2.71 -11.92
N ASN A 16 6.71 1.84 -12.64
CA ASN A 16 5.37 1.40 -12.27
C ASN A 16 5.44 0.31 -11.19
N GLN A 17 5.16 0.67 -9.94
CA GLN A 17 5.20 -0.14 -8.74
C GLN A 17 3.79 -0.51 -8.25
N SER A 18 2.93 -0.94 -9.17
CA SER A 18 1.62 -1.52 -8.88
C SER A 18 1.59 -3.04 -9.12
N LEU A 19 0.55 -3.72 -8.64
CA LEU A 19 0.33 -5.14 -8.97
C LEU A 19 0.15 -5.38 -10.47
N GLN A 20 -0.43 -4.41 -11.21
CA GLN A 20 -0.52 -4.51 -12.66
C GLN A 20 0.88 -4.43 -13.31
N GLY A 21 1.76 -3.57 -12.79
CA GLY A 21 3.16 -3.49 -13.24
C GLY A 21 3.91 -4.81 -13.03
N VAL A 22 3.67 -5.52 -11.93
CA VAL A 22 4.21 -6.88 -11.70
C VAL A 22 3.75 -7.84 -12.79
N MET A 23 2.44 -7.85 -13.11
CA MET A 23 1.89 -8.74 -14.15
C MET A 23 2.46 -8.42 -15.53
N ALA A 24 2.59 -7.13 -15.85
CA ALA A 24 3.19 -6.66 -17.12
C ALA A 24 4.69 -6.99 -17.25
N ARG A 25 5.41 -7.22 -16.14
CA ARG A 25 6.80 -7.69 -16.16
C ARG A 25 6.93 -9.21 -16.18
N LEU A 26 5.93 -9.94 -15.67
CA LEU A 26 5.88 -11.41 -15.73
C LEU A 26 5.56 -11.92 -17.13
N ASP A 27 4.57 -11.32 -17.78
CA ASP A 27 4.22 -11.60 -19.16
C ASP A 27 4.07 -10.27 -19.93
N PRO A 28 5.16 -9.79 -20.54
CA PRO A 28 5.15 -8.55 -21.31
C PRO A 28 4.31 -8.64 -22.59
N VAL A 29 4.03 -9.85 -23.11
CA VAL A 29 3.34 -10.05 -24.39
C VAL A 29 1.83 -10.14 -24.16
N HIS A 30 1.40 -10.87 -23.14
CA HIS A 30 -0.01 -11.09 -22.82
C HIS A 30 -0.29 -11.01 -21.31
N PRO A 31 -0.16 -9.84 -20.68
CA PRO A 31 -0.42 -9.69 -19.24
C PRO A 31 -1.86 -10.08 -18.90
N SER A 32 -2.01 -11.06 -18.01
CA SER A 32 -3.34 -11.57 -17.60
C SER A 32 -4.09 -10.56 -16.72
N THR A 33 -5.12 -9.93 -17.30
CA THR A 33 -6.05 -9.05 -16.56
C THR A 33 -6.79 -9.81 -15.46
N ILE A 34 -7.14 -11.07 -15.68
CA ILE A 34 -7.84 -11.90 -14.68
C ILE A 34 -6.95 -12.11 -13.45
N THR A 35 -5.68 -12.46 -13.66
CA THR A 35 -4.72 -12.66 -12.56
C THR A 35 -4.52 -11.36 -11.78
N TRP A 36 -4.40 -10.22 -12.48
CA TRP A 36 -4.33 -8.91 -11.82
C TRP A 36 -5.57 -8.62 -10.97
N LEU A 37 -6.78 -8.84 -11.49
CA LEU A 37 -8.02 -8.63 -10.74
C LEU A 37 -8.12 -9.54 -9.51
N VAL A 38 -7.69 -10.81 -9.62
CA VAL A 38 -7.63 -11.72 -8.47
C VAL A 38 -6.69 -11.18 -7.39
N LEU A 39 -5.51 -10.67 -7.77
CA LEU A 39 -4.56 -10.07 -6.82
C LEU A 39 -5.11 -8.78 -6.18
N VAL A 40 -5.83 -7.96 -6.95
CA VAL A 40 -6.52 -6.77 -6.43
C VAL A 40 -7.58 -7.18 -5.39
N LEU A 41 -8.42 -8.17 -5.70
CA LEU A 41 -9.43 -8.65 -4.77
C LEU A 41 -8.81 -9.26 -3.51
N ALA A 42 -7.73 -10.03 -3.63
CA ALA A 42 -7.00 -10.56 -2.49
C ALA A 42 -6.42 -9.43 -1.61
N THR A 43 -5.83 -8.42 -2.23
CA THR A 43 -5.28 -7.24 -1.54
C THR A 43 -6.38 -6.47 -0.80
N LEU A 44 -7.54 -6.27 -1.43
CA LEU A 44 -8.70 -5.64 -0.82
C LEU A 44 -9.28 -6.49 0.32
N ALA A 45 -9.33 -7.81 0.18
CA ALA A 45 -9.81 -8.70 1.23
C ALA A 45 -8.91 -8.61 2.49
N ILE A 46 -7.60 -8.62 2.31
CA ILE A 46 -6.62 -8.41 3.39
C ILE A 46 -6.82 -7.04 4.02
N TRP A 47 -6.97 -5.99 3.20
CA TRP A 47 -7.22 -4.63 3.68
C TRP A 47 -8.48 -4.55 4.54
N VAL A 48 -9.63 -5.02 4.02
CA VAL A 48 -10.91 -5.03 4.75
C VAL A 48 -10.77 -5.77 6.07
N TRP A 49 -10.13 -6.94 6.06
CA TRP A 49 -9.90 -7.71 7.28
C TRP A 49 -9.08 -6.93 8.31
N ARG A 50 -8.01 -6.26 7.88
CA ARG A 50 -7.12 -5.49 8.76
C ARG A 50 -7.76 -4.22 9.29
N VAL A 51 -8.43 -3.44 8.44
CA VAL A 51 -9.01 -2.15 8.86
C VAL A 51 -10.21 -2.31 9.79
N ARG A 52 -10.87 -3.47 9.79
CA ARG A 52 -11.96 -3.78 10.73
C ARG A 52 -11.54 -3.75 12.20
N TYR A 53 -10.28 -4.07 12.48
CA TYR A 53 -9.73 -4.13 13.84
C TYR A 53 -8.74 -2.99 14.13
N ALA A 54 -8.49 -2.14 13.15
CA ALA A 54 -7.53 -1.07 13.22
C ALA A 54 -8.10 0.21 13.84
N ASP A 55 -7.24 0.97 14.52
CA ASP A 55 -7.51 2.38 14.80
C ASP A 55 -7.52 3.23 13.52
N VAL A 56 -8.02 4.47 13.61
CA VAL A 56 -8.14 5.39 12.46
C VAL A 56 -6.78 5.63 11.78
N ARG A 57 -5.71 5.76 12.57
CA ARG A 57 -4.36 6.02 12.04
C ARG A 57 -3.85 4.84 11.20
N THR A 58 -4.01 3.62 11.69
CA THR A 58 -3.64 2.42 10.95
C THR A 58 -4.54 2.20 9.74
N GLY A 59 -5.85 2.47 9.87
CA GLY A 59 -6.79 2.42 8.75
C GLY A 59 -6.38 3.34 7.61
N LEU A 60 -6.02 4.60 7.91
CA LEU A 60 -5.52 5.56 6.94
C LEU A 60 -4.23 5.07 6.27
N ALA A 61 -3.26 4.59 7.07
CA ALA A 61 -2.00 4.09 6.56
C ALA A 61 -2.16 2.88 5.62
N LEU A 62 -2.97 1.89 6.02
CA LEU A 62 -3.24 0.72 5.19
C LEU A 62 -3.99 1.07 3.91
N THR A 63 -4.87 2.07 3.96
CA THR A 63 -5.59 2.56 2.76
C THR A 63 -4.64 3.19 1.75
N GLY A 64 -3.66 3.99 2.22
CA GLY A 64 -2.61 4.56 1.35
C GLY A 64 -1.75 3.47 0.67
N VAL A 65 -1.37 2.44 1.43
CA VAL A 65 -0.63 1.27 0.91
C VAL A 65 -1.43 0.55 -0.18
N VAL A 66 -2.70 0.28 0.09
CA VAL A 66 -3.57 -0.47 -0.84
C VAL A 66 -3.85 0.33 -2.09
N GLY A 67 -4.07 1.64 -1.99
CA GLY A 67 -4.19 2.53 -3.15
C GLY A 67 -3.00 2.42 -4.10
N CYS A 68 -1.78 2.34 -3.56
CA CYS A 68 -0.57 2.13 -4.36
C CYS A 68 -0.52 0.74 -5.02
N LEU A 69 -0.99 -0.30 -4.33
CA LEU A 69 -0.93 -1.68 -4.84
C LEU A 69 -1.95 -1.93 -5.96
N ILE A 70 -3.20 -1.48 -5.77
CA ILE A 70 -4.31 -1.82 -6.66
C ILE A 70 -4.47 -0.86 -7.85
N SER A 71 -3.89 0.34 -7.77
CA SER A 71 -3.91 1.29 -8.88
C SER A 71 -3.33 0.63 -10.13
N PRO A 72 -3.91 0.86 -11.32
CA PRO A 72 -3.34 0.32 -12.55
C PRO A 72 -1.90 0.79 -12.77
N VAL A 73 -1.62 2.04 -12.38
CA VAL A 73 -0.29 2.65 -12.50
C VAL A 73 0.07 3.35 -11.21
N THR A 74 1.21 2.96 -10.62
CA THR A 74 1.77 3.57 -9.41
C THR A 74 3.19 3.98 -9.67
N TRP A 75 3.42 5.25 -9.97
CA TRP A 75 4.79 5.76 -10.11
C TRP A 75 5.49 5.85 -8.76
N VAL A 76 6.82 5.82 -8.78
CA VAL A 76 7.65 5.92 -7.56
C VAL A 76 7.30 7.14 -6.69
N HIS A 77 6.85 8.26 -7.28
CA HIS A 77 6.43 9.44 -6.53
C HIS A 77 5.08 9.29 -5.82
N HIS A 78 4.21 8.36 -6.26
CA HIS A 78 2.97 8.02 -5.54
C HIS A 78 3.26 7.26 -4.24
N LEU A 79 4.44 6.66 -4.09
CA LEU A 79 4.81 5.91 -2.88
C LEU A 79 4.97 6.82 -1.64
N VAL A 80 4.82 8.14 -1.79
CA VAL A 80 4.61 9.06 -0.67
C VAL A 80 3.43 8.63 0.22
N TRP A 81 2.43 7.94 -0.34
CA TRP A 81 1.31 7.39 0.41
C TRP A 81 1.67 6.22 1.34
N LEU A 82 2.91 5.71 1.27
CA LEU A 82 3.45 4.74 2.25
C LEU A 82 3.99 5.42 3.52
N LEU A 83 4.21 6.75 3.51
CA LEU A 83 4.77 7.48 4.65
C LEU A 83 3.98 7.29 5.95
N PRO A 84 2.62 7.35 5.98
CA PRO A 84 1.88 7.10 7.21
C PRO A 84 2.16 5.71 7.80
N ALA A 85 2.31 4.69 6.95
CA ALA A 85 2.64 3.33 7.39
C ALA A 85 4.06 3.25 7.97
N LEU A 86 5.05 3.90 7.32
CA LEU A 86 6.43 3.95 7.82
C LEU A 86 6.54 4.69 9.16
N ILE A 87 5.84 5.82 9.31
CA ILE A 87 5.83 6.60 10.56
C ILE A 87 5.25 5.75 11.70
N LEU A 88 4.12 5.09 11.48
CA LEU A 88 3.51 4.21 12.48
C LEU A 88 4.38 3.00 12.80
N LEU A 89 5.09 2.46 11.82
CA LEU A 89 6.02 1.35 12.02
C LEU A 89 7.17 1.76 12.95
N VAL A 90 7.74 2.95 12.75
CA VAL A 90 8.80 3.50 13.62
C VAL A 90 8.25 3.79 15.02
N ASP A 91 7.11 4.47 15.12
CA ASP A 91 6.45 4.78 16.39
C ASP A 91 6.27 3.52 17.25
N ARG A 92 5.74 2.45 16.64
CA ARG A 92 5.52 1.16 17.30
C ARG A 92 6.81 0.43 17.61
N ALA A 93 7.80 0.48 16.73
CA ALA A 93 9.11 -0.10 16.99
C ALA A 93 9.80 0.54 18.19
N LEU A 94 9.71 1.87 18.31
CA LEU A 94 10.26 2.60 19.45
C LEU A 94 9.50 2.30 20.74
N ALA A 95 8.16 2.30 20.69
CA ALA A 95 7.32 1.97 21.84
C ALA A 95 7.58 0.54 22.37
N ALA A 96 7.71 -0.44 21.47
CA ALA A 96 8.00 -1.83 21.82
C ALA A 96 9.49 -2.11 22.07
N ARG A 97 10.38 -1.13 21.83
CA ARG A 97 11.84 -1.30 21.81
C ARG A 97 12.32 -2.43 20.87
N ASP A 98 11.56 -2.68 19.80
CA ASP A 98 11.87 -3.71 18.82
C ASP A 98 12.86 -3.19 17.77
N ARG A 99 14.13 -3.52 17.98
CA ARG A 99 15.22 -3.15 17.06
C ARG A 99 15.06 -3.75 15.67
N ARG A 100 14.43 -4.91 15.53
CA ARG A 100 14.23 -5.57 14.24
C ARG A 100 13.19 -4.81 13.42
N LEU A 101 12.10 -4.41 14.07
CA LEU A 101 11.06 -3.60 13.44
C LEU A 101 11.59 -2.23 13.02
N LEU A 102 12.43 -1.61 13.86
CA LEU A 102 13.09 -0.34 13.53
C LEU A 102 14.07 -0.49 12.36
N ALA A 103 14.86 -1.57 12.34
CA ALA A 103 15.76 -1.88 11.23
C ALA A 103 14.99 -2.12 9.93
N PHE A 104 13.86 -2.83 9.99
CA PHE A 104 12.98 -3.02 8.84
C PHE A 104 12.40 -1.69 8.34
N ALA A 105 11.93 -0.81 9.23
CA ALA A 105 11.44 0.52 8.86
C ALA A 105 12.51 1.38 8.18
N ALA A 106 13.73 1.39 8.73
CA ALA A 106 14.86 2.11 8.17
C ALA A 106 15.26 1.55 6.79
N LEU A 107 15.34 0.22 6.66
CA LEU A 107 15.65 -0.44 5.39
C LEU A 107 14.58 -0.14 4.34
N ALA A 108 13.30 -0.26 4.70
CA ALA A 108 12.19 0.06 3.80
C ALA A 108 12.27 1.51 3.33
N TYR A 109 12.53 2.46 4.23
CA TYR A 109 12.69 3.88 3.89
C TYR A 109 13.87 4.13 2.93
N VAL A 110 15.05 3.55 3.23
CA VAL A 110 16.23 3.67 2.37
C VAL A 110 15.95 3.10 0.98
N ILE A 111 15.33 1.92 0.91
CA ILE A 111 14.95 1.31 -0.37
C ILE A 111 14.01 2.23 -1.15
N LEU A 112 12.91 2.68 -0.53
CA LEU A 112 11.87 3.50 -1.20
C LEU A 112 12.37 4.87 -1.67
N THR A 113 13.35 5.45 -0.98
CA THR A 113 13.94 6.76 -1.34
C THR A 113 15.14 6.65 -2.26
N SER A 114 15.67 5.44 -2.46
CA SER A 114 16.80 5.20 -3.35
C SER A 114 16.39 5.11 -4.83
N ARG A 115 17.40 5.02 -5.70
CA ARG A 115 17.23 4.64 -7.11
C ARG A 115 17.32 3.12 -7.35
N PHE A 116 17.06 2.29 -6.35
CA PHE A 116 17.31 0.84 -6.41
C PHE A 116 16.67 0.15 -7.63
N VAL A 117 15.38 0.40 -7.87
CA VAL A 117 14.66 -0.25 -8.98
C VAL A 117 15.21 0.10 -10.37
N TRP A 118 15.86 1.27 -10.52
CA TRP A 118 16.42 1.74 -11.78
C TRP A 118 17.63 0.92 -12.25
N MET A 119 18.21 0.07 -11.39
CA MET A 119 19.23 -0.91 -11.80
C MET A 119 18.71 -1.88 -12.87
N TRP A 120 17.39 -2.05 -12.99
CA TRP A 120 16.73 -2.90 -13.98
C TRP A 120 15.96 -2.11 -15.05
N GLU A 121 16.30 -0.83 -15.26
CA GLU A 121 15.66 0.02 -16.28
C GLU A 121 15.78 -0.57 -17.70
N TYR A 122 16.94 -1.16 -18.02
CA TYR A 122 17.25 -1.68 -19.35
C TYR A 122 16.95 -3.17 -19.53
N GLY A 123 16.44 -3.85 -18.50
CA GLY A 123 16.08 -5.25 -18.57
C GLY A 123 15.78 -5.87 -17.21
N SER A 124 14.59 -6.43 -17.05
CA SER A 124 14.11 -7.08 -15.82
C SER A 124 13.96 -8.60 -15.96
N SER A 125 14.70 -9.22 -16.89
CA SER A 125 14.61 -10.65 -17.14
C SER A 125 15.25 -11.48 -16.02
N GLY A 126 14.71 -12.68 -15.80
CA GLY A 126 15.18 -13.59 -14.77
C GLY A 126 14.71 -13.23 -13.35
N VAL A 127 15.09 -14.06 -12.38
CA VAL A 127 14.62 -13.97 -10.99
C VAL A 127 15.09 -12.69 -10.31
N SER A 128 16.35 -12.29 -10.51
CA SER A 128 16.90 -11.05 -9.95
C SER A 128 16.21 -9.82 -10.53
N GLY A 129 15.93 -9.83 -11.83
CA GLY A 129 15.16 -8.77 -12.50
C GLY A 129 13.75 -8.66 -11.96
N PHE A 130 13.05 -9.78 -11.81
CA PHE A 130 11.71 -9.79 -11.23
C PHE A 130 11.69 -9.29 -9.77
N LEU A 131 12.60 -9.77 -8.93
CA LEU A 131 12.65 -9.35 -7.53
C LEU A 131 13.07 -7.89 -7.37
N GLY A 132 14.12 -7.47 -8.10
CA GLY A 132 14.67 -6.12 -8.02
C GLY A 132 13.74 -5.06 -8.60
N SER A 133 13.19 -5.31 -9.79
CA SER A 133 12.26 -4.38 -10.47
C SER A 133 10.94 -4.17 -9.72
N ASN A 134 10.52 -5.11 -8.88
CA ASN A 134 9.29 -5.03 -8.09
C ASN A 134 9.56 -4.76 -6.61
N MET A 135 10.78 -4.32 -6.24
CA MET A 135 11.17 -4.16 -4.83
C MET A 135 10.22 -3.27 -4.04
N TYR A 136 9.72 -2.17 -4.63
CA TYR A 136 8.83 -1.27 -3.88
C TYR A 136 7.42 -1.85 -3.73
N VAL A 137 6.99 -2.72 -4.65
CA VAL A 137 5.78 -3.54 -4.49
C VAL A 137 5.95 -4.51 -3.32
N TRP A 138 7.10 -5.18 -3.20
CA TRP A 138 7.36 -6.11 -2.10
C TRP A 138 7.37 -5.41 -0.74
N VAL A 139 7.98 -4.23 -0.66
CA VAL A 139 7.92 -3.39 0.54
C VAL A 139 6.48 -2.99 0.88
N SER A 140 5.69 -2.59 -0.13
CA SER A 140 4.28 -2.22 0.06
C SER A 140 3.43 -3.40 0.56
N LEU A 141 3.64 -4.60 0.00
CA LEU A 141 2.97 -5.82 0.48
C LEU A 141 3.40 -6.18 1.91
N ALA A 142 4.68 -6.05 2.24
CA ALA A 142 5.16 -6.27 3.60
C ALA A 142 4.53 -5.29 4.60
N LEU A 143 4.37 -4.01 4.24
CA LEU A 143 3.66 -3.03 5.06
C LEU A 143 2.18 -3.42 5.24
N LEU A 144 1.48 -3.83 4.19
CA LEU A 144 0.09 -4.29 4.28
C LEU A 144 -0.05 -5.50 5.21
N LEU A 145 0.85 -6.48 5.08
CA LEU A 145 0.79 -7.75 5.80
C LEU A 145 1.29 -7.66 7.24
N PHE A 146 2.27 -6.81 7.54
CA PHE A 146 3.01 -6.88 8.81
C PHE A 146 2.99 -5.59 9.64
N LEU A 147 2.39 -4.49 9.16
CA LEU A 147 2.27 -3.28 9.98
C LEU A 147 1.53 -3.62 11.30
N PRO A 148 2.14 -3.45 12.48
CA PRO A 148 1.47 -3.87 13.71
C PRO A 148 0.18 -3.09 13.88
N THR A 149 -0.94 -3.77 14.14
CA THR A 149 -2.28 -3.17 14.22
C THR A 149 -2.71 -3.24 15.68
N PRO A 150 -2.64 -2.13 16.44
CA PRO A 150 -3.24 -2.09 17.76
C PRO A 150 -4.72 -2.40 17.62
N GLU A 151 -5.24 -3.20 18.56
CA GLU A 151 -6.67 -3.42 18.66
C GLU A 151 -7.36 -2.07 18.93
N ARG A 152 -8.54 -1.87 18.34
CA ARG A 152 -9.31 -0.62 18.50
C ARG A 152 -9.69 -0.43 19.97
N THR A 153 -8.89 0.33 20.72
CA THR A 153 -9.21 0.80 22.07
C THR A 153 -9.98 2.11 21.96
N ASP A 154 -11.31 2.05 21.86
CA ASP A 154 -12.26 3.15 22.09
C ASP A 154 -12.95 3.77 20.86
N GLY A 155 -14.28 3.85 20.96
CA GLY A 155 -15.19 4.56 20.07
C GLY A 155 -16.37 3.69 19.60
N PRO A 156 -17.63 4.18 19.68
CA PRO A 156 -18.78 3.44 19.16
C PRO A 156 -18.60 3.12 17.66
N PRO A 157 -19.28 2.09 17.12
CA PRO A 157 -19.22 1.75 15.71
C PRO A 157 -19.44 2.99 14.83
N LEU A 158 -18.77 3.10 13.67
CA LEU A 158 -19.01 4.19 12.69
C LEU A 158 -20.47 4.26 12.19
N THR A 159 -21.30 3.30 12.57
CA THR A 159 -22.75 3.27 12.30
C THR A 159 -23.58 3.98 13.38
N ASP A 160 -22.98 4.43 14.47
CA ASP A 160 -23.68 5.14 15.55
C ASP A 160 -23.75 6.66 15.33
N TRP A 161 -23.88 7.10 14.08
CA TRP A 161 -24.26 8.49 13.77
C TRP A 161 -25.63 8.83 14.37
N SER A 162 -26.47 7.82 14.59
CA SER A 162 -27.80 8.01 15.18
C SER A 162 -27.77 8.54 16.61
N SER A 163 -26.81 8.13 17.44
CA SER A 163 -26.72 8.60 18.83
C SER A 163 -26.16 10.02 18.91
N GLU A 164 -25.11 10.34 18.12
CA GLU A 164 -24.53 11.68 18.05
C GLU A 164 -25.53 12.70 17.47
N GLU A 165 -26.30 12.32 16.45
CA GLU A 165 -27.33 13.17 15.86
C GLU A 165 -28.48 13.42 16.86
N ALA A 166 -28.86 12.39 17.62
CA ALA A 166 -29.88 12.51 18.66
C ALA A 166 -29.41 13.37 19.85
N GLU A 167 -28.14 13.28 20.24
CA GLU A 167 -27.53 14.08 21.29
C GLU A 167 -27.38 15.55 20.87
N ARG A 168 -26.91 15.80 19.64
CA ARG A 168 -26.89 17.15 19.05
C ARG A 168 -28.27 17.78 19.00
N ARG A 169 -29.30 17.00 18.62
CA ARG A 169 -30.69 17.48 18.62
C ARG A 169 -31.20 17.81 20.03
N ARG A 170 -30.82 17.04 21.04
CA ARG A 170 -31.18 17.33 22.45
C ARG A 170 -30.54 18.62 22.95
N ILE A 171 -29.27 18.85 22.63
CA ILE A 171 -28.53 20.06 23.05
C ILE A 171 -29.11 21.33 22.39
N VAL A 172 -29.57 21.24 21.14
CA VAL A 172 -30.17 22.38 20.42
C VAL A 172 -31.62 22.66 20.86
N SER A 173 -32.29 21.68 21.48
CA SER A 173 -33.68 21.79 21.97
C SER A 173 -33.81 22.17 23.45
N ALA A 174 -32.70 22.32 24.17
CA ALA A 174 -32.64 22.71 25.58
C ALA A 174 -32.23 24.19 25.72
#